data_AF-A0A4R5YCQ0-F1
#
_entry.id   AF-A0A4R5YCQ0-F1
#
_cell.length_a   1.000
_cell.length_b   1.000
_cell.length_c   1.000
_cell.angle_alpha   90.00
_cell.angle_beta   90.00
_cell.angle_gamma   90.00
#
_symmetry.space_group_name_H-M   'P 1'
#
loop_
_entity.id
_entity.type
_entity.pdbx_description
1 polymer ?
#
loop_
_entity_poly.entity_id
_entity_poly.type
_entity_poly.pdbx_seq_one_letter_code
_entity_poly.pdbx_strand_id
1 'polypeptide(L)'
;MIYREFEQLIPVLEEGGYHHRLVGESLRVQCPAHDGGDTSCSFMEYPDTKSDDDETILEPVCFSRHCEPAVIWAAIRQIARPKNPRRSTKAYDPKKAASGSGGYAGFDKASMKWERAAVYYFRTYDGKEFAPKVRLEPVDRKTGERVPGVRKMFVWDVKAADWPSRIPPLYRGHYLAGEIDYRPKALNLSDANFLVYLVEGEKDADRLASLDVYAVSPHTGSGSDLSAADVELLKKYVSDRGRVVIVPDLDAVGFEAALRWKASLEAAGVPVEMRASATGEEGSDVSDHLDAGFSLDDLIEVSDSVSPVPSPVSL
;
A
#
# COMPACT_ATOMS: atom_id res chain seq x y z
N MET A 1 -18.47 15.58 0.89
CA MET A 1 -19.68 15.50 1.73
C MET A 1 -19.26 15.83 3.16
N ILE A 2 -19.94 16.79 3.79
CA ILE A 2 -19.73 17.21 5.17
C ILE A 2 -20.97 16.72 5.93
N TYR A 3 -20.77 15.94 6.98
CA TYR A 3 -21.85 15.47 7.86
C TYR A 3 -21.94 16.44 9.03
N ARG A 4 -23.13 16.99 9.27
CA ARG A 4 -23.34 18.03 10.29
C ARG A 4 -24.20 17.56 11.46
N GLU A 5 -24.93 16.47 11.30
CA GLU A 5 -25.83 15.88 12.30
C GLU A 5 -25.58 14.37 12.40
N PHE A 6 -25.83 13.78 13.57
CA PHE A 6 -25.63 12.34 13.79
C PHE A 6 -26.53 11.50 12.86
N GLU A 7 -27.74 11.98 12.56
CA GLU A 7 -28.73 11.36 11.69
C GLU A 7 -28.20 11.15 10.26
N GLN A 8 -27.28 12.02 9.81
CA GLN A 8 -26.65 11.91 8.50
C GLN A 8 -25.48 10.92 8.51
N LEU A 9 -24.81 10.77 9.64
CA LEU A 9 -23.62 9.96 9.81
C LEU A 9 -23.94 8.50 10.15
N ILE A 10 -24.96 8.26 10.97
CA ILE A 10 -25.35 6.91 11.44
C ILE A 10 -25.60 5.94 10.27
N PRO A 11 -26.38 6.28 9.22
CA PRO A 11 -26.63 5.35 8.11
C PRO A 11 -25.35 4.93 7.38
N VAL A 12 -24.38 5.84 7.26
CA VAL A 12 -23.09 5.57 6.65
C VAL A 12 -22.28 4.60 7.51
N LEU A 13 -22.24 4.83 8.83
CA LEU A 13 -21.54 3.94 9.76
C LEU A 13 -22.17 2.54 9.78
N GLU A 14 -23.50 2.45 9.75
CA GLU A 14 -24.24 1.19 9.66
C GLU A 14 -23.95 0.44 8.35
N GLU A 15 -23.93 1.14 7.21
CA GLU A 15 -23.56 0.55 5.91
C GLU A 15 -22.11 0.03 5.90
N GLY A 16 -21.23 0.68 6.66
CA GLY A 16 -19.85 0.25 6.88
C GLY A 16 -19.69 -0.91 7.87
N GLY A 17 -20.76 -1.31 8.56
CA GLY A 17 -20.72 -2.36 9.58
C GLY A 17 -20.12 -1.92 10.91
N TYR A 18 -20.05 -0.62 11.19
CA TYR A 18 -19.46 -0.08 12.42
C TYR A 18 -20.49 -0.05 13.55
N HIS A 19 -20.10 -0.59 14.70
CA HIS A 19 -20.92 -0.48 15.90
C HIS A 19 -20.88 0.95 16.44
N HIS A 20 -22.05 1.54 16.62
CA HIS A 20 -22.22 2.86 17.20
C HIS A 20 -23.21 2.84 18.37
N ARG A 21 -23.13 3.84 19.23
CA ARG A 21 -24.04 4.07 20.35
C ARG A 21 -24.06 5.54 20.71
N LEU A 22 -25.26 6.12 20.81
CA LEU A 22 -25.44 7.44 21.39
C LEU A 22 -25.24 7.38 22.91
N VAL A 23 -24.38 8.23 23.44
CA VAL A 23 -24.08 8.36 24.87
C VAL A 23 -24.08 9.85 25.22
N GLY A 24 -25.17 10.33 25.82
CA GLY A 24 -25.37 11.76 26.03
C GLY A 24 -25.46 12.51 24.70
N GLU A 25 -24.72 13.61 24.58
CA GLU A 25 -24.62 14.45 23.38
C GLU A 25 -23.50 13.98 22.41
N SER A 26 -23.08 12.73 22.52
CA SER A 26 -21.97 12.19 21.75
C SER A 26 -22.30 10.85 21.09
N LEU A 27 -21.87 10.68 19.86
CA LEU A 27 -21.98 9.42 19.13
C LEU A 27 -20.68 8.63 19.26
N ARG A 28 -20.70 7.58 20.08
CA ARG A 28 -19.58 6.65 20.23
C ARG A 28 -19.62 5.64 19.10
N VAL A 29 -18.49 5.40 18.45
CA VAL A 29 -18.35 4.41 17.39
C VAL A 29 -16.99 3.74 17.44
N GLN A 30 -16.88 2.53 16.89
CA GLN A 30 -15.58 1.97 16.55
C GLN A 30 -14.91 2.88 15.51
N CYS A 31 -13.68 3.32 15.76
CA CYS A 31 -13.11 4.37 14.93
C CYS A 31 -12.86 3.85 13.48
N PRO A 32 -13.45 4.51 12.46
CA PRO A 32 -13.34 4.06 11.07
C PRO A 32 -11.93 4.07 10.47
N ALA A 33 -11.00 4.82 11.07
CA ALA A 33 -9.63 4.96 10.57
C ALA A 33 -8.77 3.68 10.73
N HIS A 34 -9.29 2.64 11.37
CA HIS A 34 -8.57 1.38 11.59
C HIS A 34 -9.56 0.20 11.61
N ASP A 35 -10.41 0.16 10.59
CA ASP A 35 -11.29 -0.95 10.21
C ASP A 35 -12.23 -1.46 11.31
N GLY A 36 -12.54 -0.62 12.31
CA GLY A 36 -13.57 -0.93 13.31
C GLY A 36 -13.18 -1.97 14.36
N GLY A 37 -11.88 -2.14 14.66
CA GLY A 37 -11.40 -3.00 15.75
C GLY A 37 -11.81 -2.55 17.17
N ASP A 38 -11.07 -2.96 18.21
CA ASP A 38 -11.36 -2.69 19.66
C ASP A 38 -11.16 -1.22 20.10
N THR A 39 -11.31 -0.29 19.17
CA THR A 39 -10.74 1.04 19.24
C THR A 39 -11.84 2.07 19.03
N SER A 40 -11.96 3.02 19.96
CA SER A 40 -13.14 3.87 20.09
C SER A 40 -12.89 5.30 19.60
N CYS A 41 -13.87 5.84 18.89
CA CYS A 41 -14.00 7.25 18.53
C CYS A 41 -15.33 7.77 19.08
N SER A 42 -15.37 9.07 19.35
CA SER A 42 -16.62 9.78 19.60
C SER A 42 -16.75 10.93 18.63
N PHE A 43 -17.95 11.14 18.11
CA PHE A 43 -18.31 12.37 17.42
C PHE A 43 -19.05 13.26 18.42
N MET A 44 -18.68 14.53 18.44
CA MET A 44 -19.33 15.55 19.26
C MET A 44 -19.68 16.73 18.35
N GLU A 45 -20.80 17.38 18.66
CA GLU A 45 -21.21 18.62 18.01
C GLU A 45 -20.48 19.79 18.65
N TYR A 46 -19.86 20.62 17.82
CA TYR A 46 -19.19 21.84 18.22
C TYR A 46 -19.74 23.02 17.41
N PRO A 47 -19.88 24.21 18.02
CA PRO A 47 -20.19 25.40 17.26
C PRO A 47 -19.06 25.67 16.27
N ASP A 48 -19.42 25.89 15.01
CA ASP A 48 -18.49 26.21 13.94
C ASP A 48 -18.03 27.65 14.11
N THR A 49 -16.95 27.81 14.88
CA THR A 49 -16.33 29.12 15.14
C THR A 49 -15.78 29.84 13.89
N LYS A 50 -15.88 29.21 12.71
CA LYS A 50 -15.42 29.75 11.43
C LYS A 50 -16.57 30.15 10.49
N SER A 51 -17.83 29.85 10.83
CA SER A 51 -18.99 30.39 10.12
C SER A 51 -19.60 31.55 10.89
N ASP A 52 -20.08 32.56 10.16
CA ASP A 52 -20.83 33.69 10.74
C ASP A 52 -22.27 33.29 11.11
N ASP A 53 -22.72 32.15 10.61
CA ASP A 53 -23.97 31.50 10.97
C ASP A 53 -23.69 30.55 12.16
N ASP A 54 -24.53 30.52 13.19
CA ASP A 54 -24.45 29.65 14.38
C ASP A 54 -24.60 28.15 14.03
N GLU A 55 -23.84 27.66 13.04
CA GLU A 55 -23.84 26.28 12.58
C GLU A 55 -23.04 25.39 13.52
N THR A 56 -23.47 24.13 13.65
CA THR A 56 -22.73 23.08 14.34
C THR A 56 -21.97 22.21 13.34
N ILE A 57 -20.76 21.80 13.73
CA ILE A 57 -19.96 20.79 13.04
C ILE A 57 -19.77 19.56 13.92
N LEU A 58 -19.70 18.40 13.28
CA LEU A 58 -19.29 17.18 13.94
C LEU A 58 -17.76 17.08 13.92
N GLU A 59 -17.15 16.92 15.09
CA GLU A 59 -15.73 16.59 15.19
C GLU A 59 -15.52 15.19 15.79
N PRO A 60 -14.78 14.31 15.09
CA PRO A 60 -14.37 13.04 15.62
C PRO A 60 -13.14 13.16 16.53
N VAL A 61 -13.19 12.47 17.66
CA VAL A 61 -12.07 12.29 18.58
C VAL A 61 -11.80 10.80 18.76
N CYS A 62 -10.62 10.34 18.33
CA CYS A 62 -10.17 8.98 18.56
C CYS A 62 -9.46 8.87 19.92
N PHE A 63 -9.99 8.04 20.82
CA PHE A 63 -9.46 7.84 22.17
C PHE A 63 -8.43 6.72 22.25
N SER A 64 -8.32 5.88 21.22
CA SER A 64 -7.45 4.71 21.26
C SER A 64 -6.09 4.94 20.62
N ARG A 65 -6.05 5.59 19.46
CA ARG A 65 -4.82 5.80 18.69
C ARG A 65 -4.57 7.25 18.30
N HIS A 66 -5.37 8.18 18.84
CA HIS A 66 -5.26 9.61 18.59
C HIS A 66 -5.21 9.97 17.10
N CYS A 67 -5.99 9.27 16.27
CA CYS A 67 -6.10 9.55 14.84
C CYS A 67 -6.53 11.00 14.63
N GLU A 68 -5.89 11.68 13.69
CA GLU A 68 -6.29 13.03 13.31
C GLU A 68 -7.72 13.03 12.74
N PRO A 69 -8.54 14.06 13.06
CA PRO A 69 -9.92 14.14 12.58
C PRO A 69 -10.06 13.99 11.06
N ALA A 70 -9.10 14.51 10.30
CA ALA A 70 -9.08 14.40 8.84
C ALA A 70 -9.01 12.95 8.34
N VAL A 71 -8.24 12.09 9.02
CA VAL A 71 -8.09 10.66 8.68
C VAL A 71 -9.40 9.91 8.96
N ILE A 72 -10.05 10.21 10.08
CA ILE A 72 -11.33 9.62 10.46
C ILE A 72 -12.42 9.99 9.45
N TRP A 73 -12.46 11.25 9.02
CA TRP A 73 -13.38 11.71 7.99
C TRP A 73 -13.08 11.11 6.61
N ALA A 74 -11.82 10.90 6.26
CA ALA A 74 -11.43 10.23 5.02
C ALA A 74 -11.97 8.79 4.98
N ALA A 75 -11.85 8.05 6.07
CA ALA A 75 -12.39 6.70 6.19
C ALA A 75 -13.92 6.66 6.05
N ILE A 76 -14.64 7.58 6.71
CA ILE A 76 -16.10 7.68 6.56
C ILE A 76 -16.52 7.93 5.11
N ARG A 77 -15.80 8.79 4.39
CA ARG A 77 -16.09 9.07 2.97
C ARG A 77 -15.87 7.86 2.08
N GLN A 78 -14.95 6.96 2.42
CA GLN A 78 -14.77 5.71 1.68
C GLN A 78 -15.96 4.77 1.86
N ILE A 79 -16.59 4.76 3.05
CA ILE A 79 -17.79 3.97 3.31
C ILE A 79 -18.97 4.48 2.46
N ALA A 80 -19.16 5.80 2.40
CA ALA A 80 -20.25 6.45 1.68
C ALA A 80 -20.13 6.42 0.14
N ARG A 81 -19.06 5.84 -0.42
CA ARG A 81 -18.90 5.72 -1.87
C ARG A 81 -19.85 4.63 -2.42
N PRO A 82 -20.61 4.91 -3.49
CA PRO A 82 -21.53 3.94 -4.06
C PRO A 82 -20.77 2.68 -4.50
N LYS A 83 -21.11 1.56 -3.88
CA LYS A 83 -20.53 0.25 -4.21
C LYS A 83 -21.02 -0.18 -5.60
N ASN A 84 -20.11 -0.36 -6.54
CA ASN A 84 -20.40 -0.83 -7.90
C ASN A 84 -21.15 -2.18 -7.83
N PRO A 85 -22.34 -2.35 -8.46
CA PRO A 85 -23.27 -3.46 -8.20
C PRO A 85 -22.81 -4.87 -8.62
N ARG A 86 -21.54 -5.10 -8.92
CA ARG A 86 -21.03 -6.42 -9.36
C ARG A 86 -20.41 -7.30 -8.27
N ARG A 87 -20.45 -6.90 -6.99
CA ARG A 87 -19.97 -7.75 -5.89
C ARG A 87 -21.15 -8.31 -5.11
N SER A 88 -21.54 -9.56 -5.41
CA SER A 88 -22.51 -10.27 -4.58
C SER A 88 -21.96 -10.40 -3.16
N THR A 89 -22.57 -9.69 -2.21
CA THR A 89 -22.27 -9.78 -0.80
C THR A 89 -22.91 -11.05 -0.23
N LYS A 90 -22.14 -12.15 -0.18
CA LYS A 90 -22.43 -13.15 0.85
C LYS A 90 -22.11 -12.49 2.18
N ALA A 91 -23.15 -12.26 2.98
CA ALA A 91 -23.05 -11.71 4.32
C ALA A 91 -21.99 -12.46 5.15
N TYR A 92 -21.12 -11.68 5.78
CA TYR A 92 -20.09 -12.15 6.70
C TYR A 92 -20.78 -12.79 7.91
N ASP A 93 -20.62 -14.11 8.05
CA ASP A 93 -21.09 -14.88 9.20
C ASP A 93 -19.94 -14.98 10.22
N PRO A 94 -20.00 -14.26 11.35
CA PRO A 94 -18.94 -14.28 12.37
C PRO A 94 -18.79 -15.66 13.05
N LYS A 95 -19.76 -16.57 12.94
CA LYS A 95 -19.62 -17.97 13.42
C LYS A 95 -18.87 -18.84 12.41
N LYS A 96 -18.81 -18.46 11.13
CA LYS A 96 -17.87 -19.03 10.16
C LYS A 96 -16.45 -18.47 10.31
N ALA A 97 -16.28 -17.24 10.79
CA ALA A 97 -14.94 -16.69 11.08
C ALA A 97 -14.27 -17.42 12.26
N ALA A 98 -15.04 -17.87 13.26
CA ALA A 98 -14.53 -18.71 14.36
C ALA A 98 -14.29 -20.18 13.98
N SER A 99 -14.72 -20.61 12.80
CA SER A 99 -14.36 -21.91 12.19
C SER A 99 -13.47 -21.77 10.95
N GLY A 100 -13.00 -20.54 10.68
CA GLY A 100 -11.98 -20.21 9.70
C GLY A 100 -10.57 -20.56 10.16
N SER A 101 -10.41 -21.61 10.98
CA SER A 101 -9.26 -22.47 10.75
C SER A 101 -9.45 -23.06 9.36
N GLY A 102 -8.98 -22.35 8.34
CA GLY A 102 -8.39 -23.03 7.19
C GLY A 102 -7.28 -23.89 7.77
N GLY A 103 -7.65 -25.08 8.24
CA GLY A 103 -6.70 -26.10 8.61
C GLY A 103 -5.87 -26.28 7.37
N TYR A 104 -4.58 -25.94 7.46
CA TYR A 104 -3.59 -26.35 6.47
C TYR A 104 -3.69 -27.86 6.40
N ALA A 105 -4.49 -28.38 5.46
CA ALA A 105 -4.88 -29.77 5.46
C ALA A 105 -3.61 -30.60 5.30
N GLY A 106 -3.20 -31.26 6.40
CA GLY A 106 -2.04 -32.15 6.44
C GLY A 106 -0.72 -31.55 6.95
N PHE A 107 -0.63 -30.26 7.34
CA PHE A 107 0.63 -29.70 7.87
C PHE A 107 0.58 -29.44 9.38
N ASP A 108 1.54 -30.01 10.10
CA ASP A 108 1.71 -29.79 11.54
C ASP A 108 2.33 -28.41 11.80
N LYS A 109 1.56 -27.48 12.34
CA LYS A 109 2.06 -26.14 12.70
C LYS A 109 3.24 -26.19 13.68
N ALA A 110 3.36 -27.23 14.50
CA ALA A 110 4.49 -27.40 15.41
C ALA A 110 5.80 -27.70 14.65
N SER A 111 5.72 -28.26 13.43
CA SER A 111 6.89 -28.45 12.57
C SER A 111 7.29 -27.21 11.79
N MET A 112 6.53 -26.12 11.83
CA MET A 112 6.88 -24.87 11.14
C MET A 112 7.91 -24.03 11.93
N LYS A 113 8.83 -23.38 11.21
CA LYS A 113 9.58 -22.21 11.70
C LYS A 113 9.48 -21.07 10.68
N TRP A 114 9.65 -19.84 11.16
CA TRP A 114 9.85 -18.68 10.29
C TRP A 114 11.33 -18.52 10.02
N GLU A 115 11.70 -18.49 8.75
CA GLU A 115 13.08 -18.29 8.31
C GLU A 115 13.23 -16.94 7.62
N ARG A 116 14.31 -16.23 7.96
CA ARG A 116 14.66 -14.95 7.34
C ARG A 116 15.08 -15.21 5.90
N ALA A 117 14.23 -14.80 4.96
CA ALA A 117 14.47 -14.97 3.53
C ALA A 117 15.16 -13.75 2.89
N ALA A 118 14.83 -12.54 3.36
CA ALA A 118 15.46 -11.30 2.90
C ALA A 118 15.40 -10.22 3.98
N VAL A 119 16.29 -9.24 3.87
CA VAL A 119 16.31 -8.04 4.73
C VAL A 119 16.47 -6.82 3.83
N TYR A 120 15.49 -5.92 3.88
CA TYR A 120 15.45 -4.70 3.07
C TYR A 120 15.74 -3.51 3.97
N TYR A 121 16.84 -2.81 3.71
CA TYR A 121 17.25 -1.69 4.55
C TYR A 121 16.62 -0.39 4.05
N PHE A 122 15.59 0.07 4.75
CA PHE A 122 15.01 1.38 4.46
C PHE A 122 15.95 2.48 4.91
N ARG A 123 16.01 3.54 4.11
CA ARG A 123 16.77 4.75 4.41
C ARG A 123 15.87 5.95 4.31
N THR A 124 16.03 6.89 5.22
CA THR A 124 15.36 8.19 5.18
C THR A 124 15.74 8.99 3.93
N TYR A 125 15.00 10.06 3.64
CA TYR A 125 15.27 10.95 2.50
C TYR A 125 16.68 11.55 2.48
N ASP A 126 17.31 11.73 3.66
CA ASP A 126 18.69 12.18 3.84
C ASP A 126 19.74 11.05 3.83
N GLY A 127 19.33 9.82 3.48
CA GLY A 127 20.22 8.67 3.28
C GLY A 127 20.59 7.90 4.55
N LYS A 128 20.07 8.31 5.72
CA LYS A 128 20.32 7.62 6.99
C LYS A 128 19.53 6.32 7.05
N GLU A 129 20.12 5.30 7.64
CA GLU A 129 19.42 4.04 7.89
C GLU A 129 18.24 4.28 8.80
N PHE A 130 17.08 3.77 8.40
CA PHE A 130 15.83 3.88 9.13
C PHE A 130 15.61 2.62 9.97
N ALA A 131 15.26 1.53 9.31
CA ALA A 131 15.06 0.23 9.91
C ALA A 131 15.05 -0.85 8.81
N PRO A 132 15.50 -2.08 9.12
CA PRO A 132 15.33 -3.19 8.21
C PRO A 132 13.88 -3.67 8.21
N LYS A 133 13.33 -3.97 7.03
CA LYS A 133 12.13 -4.79 6.87
C LYS A 133 12.57 -6.20 6.53
N VAL A 134 12.20 -7.16 7.35
CA VAL A 134 12.59 -8.56 7.24
C VAL A 134 11.45 -9.34 6.59
N ARG A 135 11.75 -10.01 5.47
CA ARG A 135 10.87 -11.00 4.88
C ARG A 135 11.10 -12.36 5.54
N LEU A 136 10.03 -12.94 6.06
CA LEU A 136 10.01 -14.27 6.66
C LEU A 136 9.24 -15.23 5.76
N GLU A 137 9.86 -16.36 5.44
CA GLU A 137 9.19 -17.48 4.78
C GLU A 137 8.85 -18.56 5.80
N PRO A 138 7.67 -19.18 5.70
CA PRO A 138 7.32 -20.33 6.52
C PRO A 138 8.02 -21.55 5.95
N VAL A 139 8.86 -22.21 6.73
CA VAL A 139 9.56 -23.43 6.31
C VAL A 139 9.35 -24.56 7.32
N ASP A 140 9.39 -25.79 6.83
CA ASP A 140 9.39 -26.96 7.70
C ASP A 140 10.74 -27.04 8.44
N ARG A 141 10.69 -27.28 9.76
CA ARG A 141 11.86 -27.33 10.64
C ARG A 141 12.84 -28.44 10.27
N LYS A 142 12.34 -29.55 9.71
CA LYS A 142 13.15 -30.73 9.38
C LYS A 142 13.74 -30.63 7.99
N THR A 143 12.93 -30.25 7.00
CA THR A 143 13.37 -30.24 5.60
C THR A 143 13.93 -28.89 5.16
N GLY A 144 13.53 -27.79 5.81
CA GLY A 144 13.83 -26.43 5.38
C GLY A 144 13.01 -25.98 4.16
N GLU A 145 12.12 -26.83 3.64
CA GLU A 145 11.29 -26.51 2.48
C GLU A 145 10.14 -25.59 2.87
N ARG A 146 9.72 -24.74 1.93
CA ARG A 146 8.59 -23.81 2.12
C ARG A 146 7.31 -24.57 2.42
N VAL A 147 6.60 -24.17 3.47
CA VAL A 147 5.32 -24.78 3.85
C VAL A 147 4.23 -24.39 2.85
N PRO A 148 3.61 -25.35 2.14
CA PRO A 148 2.55 -25.05 1.19
C PRO A 148 1.34 -24.38 1.86
N GLY A 149 0.77 -23.38 1.19
CA GLY A 149 -0.44 -22.69 1.65
C GLY A 149 -0.24 -21.69 2.79
N VAL A 150 0.95 -21.60 3.41
CA VAL A 150 1.27 -20.55 4.38
C VAL A 150 1.89 -19.36 3.65
N ARG A 151 1.35 -18.17 3.88
CA ARG A 151 1.84 -16.94 3.25
C ARG A 151 3.12 -16.44 3.95
N LYS A 152 3.97 -15.78 3.18
CA LYS A 152 5.12 -14.99 3.66
C LYS A 152 4.66 -13.91 4.64
N MET A 153 5.54 -13.47 5.52
CA MET A 153 5.32 -12.37 6.46
C MET A 153 6.42 -11.32 6.31
N PHE A 154 6.08 -10.07 6.59
CA PHE A 154 7.05 -8.98 6.68
C PHE A 154 7.01 -8.38 8.08
N VAL A 155 8.18 -8.23 8.68
CA VAL A 155 8.33 -7.68 10.03
C VAL A 155 9.39 -6.59 9.99
N TRP A 156 9.09 -5.44 10.57
CA TRP A 156 10.09 -4.40 10.78
C TRP A 156 10.97 -4.77 11.96
N ASP A 157 12.29 -4.81 11.75
CA ASP A 157 13.28 -5.05 12.80
C ASP A 157 13.60 -3.72 13.51
N VAL A 158 12.58 -3.14 14.13
CA VAL A 158 12.64 -1.93 14.95
C VAL A 158 11.85 -2.18 16.23
N LYS A 159 12.41 -1.77 17.37
CA LYS A 159 11.66 -1.85 18.63
C LYS A 159 10.51 -0.85 18.57
N ALA A 160 9.36 -1.21 19.13
CA ALA A 160 8.20 -0.31 19.16
C ALA A 160 8.51 1.07 19.79
N ALA A 161 9.39 1.11 20.80
CA ALA A 161 9.83 2.36 21.44
C ALA A 161 10.75 3.21 20.53
N ASP A 162 11.43 2.57 19.59
CA ASP A 162 12.29 3.20 18.60
C ASP A 162 11.55 3.42 17.27
N TRP A 163 10.25 3.09 17.20
CA TRP A 163 9.44 3.34 16.01
C TRP A 163 9.44 4.84 15.77
N PRO A 164 10.09 5.30 14.70
CA PRO A 164 10.20 6.72 14.46
C PRO A 164 8.81 7.28 14.19
N SER A 165 8.57 8.49 14.65
CA SER A 165 7.33 9.23 14.44
C SER A 165 7.05 9.57 12.96
N ARG A 166 7.92 9.13 12.05
CA ARG A 166 7.83 9.33 10.61
C ARG A 166 7.73 7.98 9.92
N ILE A 167 6.80 7.90 8.99
CA ILE A 167 6.63 6.77 8.07
C ILE A 167 7.92 6.64 7.23
N PRO A 168 8.47 5.43 7.05
CA PRO A 168 9.64 5.24 6.19
C PRO A 168 9.30 5.67 4.76
N PRO A 169 10.23 6.35 4.07
CA PRO A 169 10.02 6.70 2.67
C PRO A 169 9.99 5.45 1.79
N LEU A 170 9.73 5.65 0.49
CA LEU A 170 9.98 4.65 -0.54
C LEU A 170 11.29 3.87 -0.31
N TYR A 171 11.19 2.54 -0.33
CA TYR A 171 12.33 1.66 -0.49
C TYR A 171 13.01 1.96 -1.82
N ARG A 172 14.33 1.82 -1.86
CA ARG A 172 15.11 1.93 -3.10
C ARG A 172 15.88 0.63 -3.26
N GLY A 173 15.83 0.06 -4.46
CA GLY A 173 16.56 -1.17 -4.75
C GLY A 173 18.06 -1.04 -4.44
N HIS A 174 18.65 -2.09 -3.88
CA HIS A 174 20.07 -2.15 -3.61
C HIS A 174 20.86 -2.25 -4.91
N TYR A 175 21.65 -1.22 -5.23
CA TYR A 175 22.71 -1.32 -6.24
C TYR A 175 23.78 -2.28 -5.72
N LEU A 176 23.90 -3.45 -6.37
CA LEU A 176 24.90 -4.46 -6.04
C LEU A 176 26.29 -4.04 -6.53
N ALA A 177 26.91 -3.05 -5.89
CA ALA A 177 28.36 -2.89 -5.86
C ALA A 177 28.74 -1.98 -4.69
N GLY A 178 29.73 -2.40 -3.91
CA GLY A 178 30.07 -1.82 -2.61
C GLY A 178 30.33 -0.31 -2.58
N GLU A 179 30.10 0.29 -1.42
CA GLU A 179 30.47 1.66 -1.06
C GLU A 179 30.24 2.67 -2.19
N ILE A 180 28.97 2.89 -2.49
CA ILE A 180 28.53 3.89 -3.44
C ILE A 180 27.83 5.00 -2.66
N ASP A 181 28.47 6.17 -2.65
CA ASP A 181 27.84 7.48 -2.39
C ASP A 181 26.40 7.43 -2.95
N TYR A 182 25.39 7.69 -2.12
CA TYR A 182 23.95 7.52 -2.41
C TYR A 182 23.40 8.46 -3.49
N ARG A 183 24.29 9.14 -4.21
CA ARG A 183 24.02 9.75 -5.51
C ARG A 183 24.29 8.66 -6.52
N PRO A 184 23.36 8.32 -7.44
CA PRO A 184 23.63 7.31 -8.45
C PRO A 184 25.03 7.56 -9.04
N LYS A 185 25.97 6.62 -8.84
CA LYS A 185 27.31 6.71 -9.44
C LYS A 185 27.07 6.68 -10.94
N ALA A 186 27.00 7.87 -11.52
CA ALA A 186 26.85 8.16 -12.94
C ALA A 186 25.52 7.77 -13.62
N LEU A 187 24.36 8.03 -13.01
CA LEU A 187 23.18 8.38 -13.82
C LEU A 187 23.18 9.89 -13.99
N ASN A 188 23.55 10.33 -15.18
CA ASN A 188 23.45 11.73 -15.57
C ASN A 188 21.98 12.13 -15.41
N LEU A 189 21.63 12.81 -14.30
CA LEU A 189 20.34 13.50 -14.14
C LEU A 189 20.10 14.54 -15.26
N SER A 190 21.09 14.74 -16.13
CA SER A 190 21.03 15.52 -17.36
C SER A 190 20.41 14.78 -18.56
N ASP A 191 20.25 13.45 -18.51
CA ASP A 191 19.65 12.68 -19.60
C ASP A 191 18.15 12.93 -19.69
N ALA A 192 17.71 13.40 -20.86
CA ALA A 192 16.34 13.83 -21.12
C ALA A 192 15.28 12.69 -21.12
N ASN A 193 15.64 11.50 -20.64
CA ASN A 193 14.81 10.29 -20.62
C ASN A 193 15.01 9.48 -19.32
N PHE A 194 15.31 10.14 -18.20
CA PHE A 194 15.53 9.42 -16.94
C PHE A 194 14.26 8.70 -16.47
N LEU A 195 14.35 7.39 -16.23
CA LEU A 195 13.22 6.56 -15.78
C LEU A 195 13.38 6.19 -14.31
N VAL A 196 12.31 6.37 -13.55
CA VAL A 196 12.17 5.84 -12.19
C VAL A 196 11.10 4.76 -12.20
N TYR A 197 11.47 3.51 -11.96
CA TYR A 197 10.52 2.42 -11.85
C TYR A 197 9.90 2.40 -10.45
N LEU A 198 8.57 2.40 -10.36
CA LEU A 198 7.81 2.23 -9.13
C LEU A 198 7.12 0.86 -9.15
N VAL A 199 7.55 -0.03 -8.26
CA VAL A 199 7.05 -1.41 -8.14
C VAL A 199 6.44 -1.64 -6.76
N GLU A 200 5.66 -2.72 -6.59
CA GLU A 200 5.00 -3.03 -5.32
C GLU A 200 5.97 -3.53 -4.24
N GLY A 201 6.88 -4.44 -4.62
CA GLY A 201 7.73 -5.16 -3.68
C GLY A 201 9.18 -4.69 -3.64
N GLU A 202 9.81 -4.79 -2.47
CA GLU A 202 11.24 -4.52 -2.32
C GLU A 202 12.11 -5.50 -3.15
N LYS A 203 11.63 -6.75 -3.29
CA LYS A 203 12.26 -7.79 -4.14
C LYS A 203 12.38 -7.29 -5.58
N ASP A 204 11.29 -6.74 -6.11
CA ASP A 204 11.20 -6.26 -7.49
C ASP A 204 12.03 -5.01 -7.71
N ALA A 205 12.10 -4.14 -6.69
CA ALA A 205 12.96 -2.96 -6.73
C ALA A 205 14.44 -3.36 -6.74
N ASP A 206 14.85 -4.35 -5.94
CA ASP A 206 16.22 -4.90 -5.97
C ASP A 206 16.52 -5.58 -7.31
N ARG A 207 15.56 -6.33 -7.85
CA ARG A 207 15.69 -7.01 -9.15
C ARG A 207 15.93 -6.01 -10.27
N LEU A 208 15.15 -4.93 -10.32
CA LEU A 208 15.35 -3.86 -11.29
C LEU A 208 16.66 -3.10 -11.05
N ALA A 209 17.02 -2.79 -9.80
CA ALA A 209 18.30 -2.15 -9.49
C ALA A 209 19.51 -2.98 -9.95
N SER A 210 19.39 -4.32 -10.00
CA SER A 210 20.44 -5.20 -10.55
C SER A 210 20.67 -5.05 -12.06
N LEU A 211 19.77 -4.35 -12.78
CA LEU A 211 19.88 -3.99 -14.19
C LEU A 211 20.40 -2.54 -14.38
N ASP A 212 20.97 -1.94 -13.34
CA ASP A 212 21.45 -0.55 -13.31
C ASP A 212 20.37 0.51 -13.60
N VAL A 213 19.09 0.18 -13.37
CA VAL A 213 17.98 1.14 -13.43
C VAL A 213 17.57 1.64 -12.05
N TYR A 214 16.96 2.82 -11.99
CA TYR A 214 16.48 3.38 -10.75
C TYR A 214 15.09 2.84 -10.41
N ALA A 215 14.99 2.03 -9.36
CA ALA A 215 13.74 1.41 -8.94
C ALA A 215 13.44 1.63 -7.44
N VAL A 216 12.16 1.83 -7.14
CA VAL A 216 11.65 2.12 -5.80
C VAL A 216 10.36 1.34 -5.52
N SER A 217 10.08 1.08 -4.24
CA SER A 217 8.80 0.47 -3.83
C SER A 217 8.22 1.15 -2.58
N PRO A 218 6.89 1.25 -2.45
CA PRO A 218 6.28 1.71 -1.21
C PRO A 218 6.57 0.74 -0.05
N HIS A 219 6.81 1.27 1.14
CA HIS A 219 7.16 0.48 2.33
C HIS A 219 6.07 -0.52 2.77
N THR A 220 4.84 -0.34 2.30
CA THR A 220 3.61 -1.12 2.54
C THR A 220 3.21 -2.01 1.36
N GLY A 221 3.87 -1.90 0.20
CA GLY A 221 3.41 -2.51 -1.05
C GLY A 221 2.08 -1.93 -1.57
N SER A 222 1.31 -2.72 -2.33
CA SER A 222 0.01 -2.31 -2.92
C SER A 222 -1.11 -2.02 -1.92
N GLY A 223 -0.87 -2.28 -0.62
CA GLY A 223 -1.83 -2.04 0.44
C GLY A 223 -2.04 -0.58 0.82
N SER A 224 -1.24 0.38 0.32
CA SER A 224 -1.44 1.79 0.63
C SER A 224 -1.20 2.75 -0.54
N ASP A 225 -1.69 3.97 -0.37
CA ASP A 225 -1.41 5.09 -1.26
C ASP A 225 0.00 5.64 -1.01
N LEU A 226 0.54 6.37 -2.00
CA LEU A 226 1.75 7.16 -1.85
C LEU A 226 1.49 8.31 -0.86
N SER A 227 2.42 8.54 0.07
CA SER A 227 2.36 9.73 0.91
C SER A 227 2.74 10.99 0.11
N ALA A 228 2.36 12.16 0.60
CA ALA A 228 2.81 13.43 0.00
C ALA A 228 4.34 13.53 -0.09
N ALA A 229 5.06 12.96 0.89
CA ALA A 229 6.52 12.94 0.89
C ALA A 229 7.08 12.02 -0.20
N ASP A 230 6.43 10.88 -0.48
CA ASP A 230 6.83 9.97 -1.56
C ASP A 230 6.63 10.62 -2.93
N VAL A 231 5.52 11.34 -3.11
CA VAL A 231 5.20 12.07 -4.35
C VAL A 231 6.23 13.18 -4.60
N GLU A 232 6.53 14.01 -3.59
CA GLU A 232 7.55 15.06 -3.70
C GLU A 232 8.95 14.50 -3.98
N LEU A 233 9.27 13.34 -3.39
CA LEU A 233 10.53 12.65 -3.66
C LEU A 233 10.62 12.17 -5.11
N LEU A 234 9.58 11.49 -5.61
CA LEU A 234 9.52 11.01 -6.99
C LEU A 234 9.61 12.17 -7.99
N LYS A 235 8.89 13.27 -7.71
CA LYS A 235 8.99 14.52 -8.47
C LYS A 235 10.41 15.06 -8.53
N LYS A 236 11.12 15.04 -7.39
CA LYS A 236 12.53 15.48 -7.34
C LYS A 236 13.46 14.56 -8.15
N TYR A 237 13.20 13.26 -8.19
CA TYR A 237 14.03 12.33 -8.96
C TYR A 237 13.89 12.51 -10.46
N VAL A 238 12.65 12.61 -10.95
CA VAL A 238 12.42 12.73 -12.39
C VAL A 238 12.68 14.15 -12.90
N SER A 239 12.55 15.16 -12.04
CA SER A 239 12.70 16.57 -12.40
C SER A 239 11.88 16.92 -13.66
N ASP A 240 12.36 17.85 -14.49
CA ASP A 240 11.74 18.23 -15.78
C ASP A 240 12.14 17.31 -16.95
N ARG A 241 12.92 16.25 -16.71
CA ARG A 241 13.61 15.46 -17.75
C ARG A 241 13.35 13.96 -17.70
N GLY A 242 12.51 13.52 -16.78
CA GLY A 242 12.25 12.11 -16.56
C GLY A 242 10.76 11.80 -16.40
N ARG A 243 10.49 10.52 -16.14
CA ARG A 243 9.15 10.04 -15.80
C ARG A 243 9.21 8.85 -14.85
N VAL A 244 8.09 8.63 -14.17
CA VAL A 244 7.87 7.43 -13.37
C VAL A 244 7.24 6.36 -14.24
N VAL A 245 7.78 5.15 -14.22
CA VAL A 245 7.20 3.97 -14.85
C VAL A 245 6.65 3.09 -13.73
N ILE A 246 5.33 3.03 -13.59
CA ILE A 246 4.69 2.16 -12.60
C ILE A 246 4.57 0.77 -13.21
N VAL A 247 5.07 -0.25 -12.51
CA VAL A 247 4.95 -1.66 -12.91
C VAL A 247 4.14 -2.42 -11.87
N PRO A 248 2.82 -2.57 -12.07
CA PRO A 248 1.97 -3.34 -11.16
C PRO A 248 2.20 -4.85 -11.32
N ASP A 249 1.87 -5.60 -10.27
CA ASP A 249 1.66 -7.04 -10.38
C ASP A 249 0.44 -7.28 -11.30
N LEU A 250 0.45 -8.37 -12.08
CA LEU A 250 -0.64 -8.75 -12.99
C LEU A 250 -1.88 -9.30 -12.24
N ASP A 251 -2.37 -8.58 -11.24
CA ASP A 251 -3.60 -8.89 -10.52
C ASP A 251 -4.45 -7.63 -10.24
N ALA A 252 -5.69 -7.85 -9.81
CA ALA A 252 -6.61 -6.74 -9.57
C ALA A 252 -6.12 -5.75 -8.49
N VAL A 253 -5.43 -6.24 -7.46
CA VAL A 253 -4.95 -5.41 -6.34
C VAL A 253 -3.79 -4.53 -6.80
N GLY A 254 -2.88 -5.09 -7.59
CA GLY A 254 -1.75 -4.37 -8.16
C GLY A 254 -2.17 -3.28 -9.12
N PHE A 255 -3.09 -3.58 -10.05
CA PHE A 255 -3.66 -2.57 -10.94
C PHE A 255 -4.41 -1.46 -10.19
N GLU A 256 -5.22 -1.81 -9.18
CA GLU A 256 -5.90 -0.81 -8.37
C GLU A 256 -4.92 0.11 -7.64
N ALA A 257 -3.81 -0.43 -7.11
CA ALA A 257 -2.77 0.37 -6.47
C ALA A 257 -2.05 1.29 -7.46
N ALA A 258 -1.64 0.76 -8.61
CA ALA A 258 -0.97 1.53 -9.65
C ALA A 258 -1.81 2.69 -10.18
N LEU A 259 -3.12 2.51 -10.35
CA LEU A 259 -4.01 3.59 -10.75
C LEU A 259 -4.10 4.71 -9.71
N ARG A 260 -4.12 4.37 -8.41
CA ARG A 260 -4.10 5.37 -7.33
C ARG A 260 -2.78 6.13 -7.31
N TRP A 261 -1.65 5.43 -7.44
CA TRP A 261 -0.33 6.04 -7.49
C TRP A 261 -0.17 6.94 -8.72
N LYS A 262 -0.62 6.49 -9.89
CA LYS A 262 -0.64 7.28 -11.13
C LYS A 262 -1.40 8.59 -10.92
N ALA A 263 -2.63 8.51 -10.39
CA ALA A 263 -3.45 9.68 -10.13
C ALA A 263 -2.78 10.67 -9.15
N SER A 264 -2.12 10.18 -8.09
CA SER A 264 -1.38 11.02 -7.15
C SER A 264 -0.19 11.73 -7.81
N LEU A 265 0.53 11.06 -8.69
CA LEU A 265 1.68 11.60 -9.41
C LEU A 265 1.26 12.62 -10.48
N GLU A 266 0.23 12.31 -11.26
CA GLU A 266 -0.33 13.22 -12.25
C GLU A 266 -0.86 14.51 -11.61
N ALA A 267 -1.56 14.39 -10.47
CA ALA A 267 -2.04 15.54 -9.72
C ALA A 267 -0.90 16.45 -9.23
N ALA A 268 0.30 15.91 -9.03
CA ALA A 268 1.51 16.66 -8.65
C ALA A 268 2.32 17.17 -9.86
N GLY A 269 1.86 16.90 -11.09
CA GLY A 269 2.53 17.26 -12.34
C GLY A 269 3.74 16.39 -12.66
N VAL A 270 3.80 15.17 -12.12
CA VAL A 270 4.89 14.21 -12.38
C VAL A 270 4.53 13.40 -13.63
N PRO A 271 5.36 13.41 -14.69
CA PRO A 271 5.15 12.54 -15.85
C PRO A 271 5.18 11.07 -15.43
N VAL A 272 4.15 10.32 -15.79
CA VAL A 272 4.00 8.92 -15.36
C VAL A 272 3.37 8.08 -16.47
N GLU A 273 3.86 6.85 -16.62
CA GLU A 273 3.27 5.81 -17.45
C GLU A 273 3.10 4.52 -16.62
N MET A 274 2.19 3.65 -17.06
CA MET A 274 1.99 2.33 -16.49
C MET A 274 2.40 1.28 -17.52
N ARG A 275 3.22 0.32 -17.11
CA ARG A 275 3.59 -0.83 -17.94
C ARG A 275 3.55 -2.11 -17.14
N ALA A 276 3.08 -3.20 -17.72
CA ALA A 276 2.95 -4.47 -17.03
C ALA A 276 3.73 -5.59 -17.72
N SER A 277 3.89 -6.70 -17.00
CA SER A 277 4.57 -7.89 -17.52
C SER A 277 3.92 -8.40 -18.81
N ALA A 278 4.75 -8.78 -19.78
CA ALA A 278 4.32 -9.44 -21.01
C ALA A 278 4.01 -10.94 -20.87
N THR A 279 4.22 -11.52 -19.69
CA THR A 279 3.96 -12.96 -19.46
C THR A 279 2.48 -13.31 -19.66
N GLY A 280 1.58 -12.36 -19.35
CA GLY A 280 0.13 -12.58 -19.35
C GLY A 280 -0.35 -13.53 -18.23
N GLU A 281 0.55 -13.94 -17.33
CA GLU A 281 0.22 -14.83 -16.21
C GLU A 281 -0.35 -14.01 -15.05
N GLU A 282 -1.51 -14.41 -14.52
CA GLU A 282 -2.15 -13.75 -13.39
C GLU A 282 -1.23 -13.77 -12.16
N GLY A 283 -1.01 -12.60 -11.56
CA GLY A 283 -0.13 -12.39 -10.42
C GLY A 283 1.36 -12.32 -10.75
N SER A 284 1.74 -12.33 -12.04
CA SER A 284 3.13 -12.14 -12.45
C SER A 284 3.60 -10.72 -12.13
N ASP A 285 4.74 -10.62 -11.46
CA ASP A 285 5.44 -9.37 -11.19
C ASP A 285 6.60 -9.14 -12.19
N VAL A 286 7.35 -8.03 -12.02
CA VAL A 286 8.48 -7.71 -12.92
C VAL A 286 9.63 -8.70 -12.78
N SER A 287 9.77 -9.38 -11.62
CA SER A 287 10.77 -10.43 -11.49
C SER A 287 10.39 -11.64 -12.34
N ASP A 288 9.12 -12.05 -12.29
CA ASP A 288 8.60 -13.14 -13.12
C ASP A 288 8.73 -12.82 -14.62
N HIS A 289 8.51 -11.56 -15.01
CA HIS A 289 8.75 -11.07 -16.37
C HIS A 289 10.19 -11.31 -16.84
N LEU A 290 11.16 -10.90 -16.02
CA LEU A 290 12.58 -11.07 -16.31
C LEU A 290 13.00 -12.54 -16.30
N ASP A 291 12.44 -13.34 -15.39
CA ASP A 291 12.74 -14.77 -15.27
C ASP A 291 12.14 -15.58 -16.44
N ALA A 292 11.06 -15.09 -17.05
CA ALA A 292 10.51 -15.61 -18.31
C ALA A 292 11.35 -15.22 -19.54
N GLY A 293 12.43 -14.44 -19.37
CA GLY A 293 13.37 -14.06 -20.42
C GLY A 293 13.02 -12.79 -21.19
N PHE A 294 11.99 -12.05 -20.77
CA PHE A 294 11.65 -10.74 -21.32
C PHE A 294 12.59 -9.65 -20.77
N SER A 295 12.77 -8.59 -21.54
CA SER A 295 13.51 -7.38 -21.17
C SER A 295 12.57 -6.27 -20.73
N LEU A 296 13.09 -5.19 -20.12
CA LEU A 296 12.26 -4.04 -19.72
C LEU A 296 11.59 -3.33 -20.92
N ASP A 297 12.14 -3.47 -22.11
CA ASP A 297 11.55 -2.93 -23.35
C ASP A 297 10.33 -3.74 -23.81
N ASP A 298 10.21 -4.99 -23.35
CA ASP A 298 9.08 -5.86 -23.64
C ASP A 298 7.89 -5.63 -22.71
N LEU A 299 8.01 -4.75 -21.70
CA LEU A 299 6.90 -4.37 -20.84
C LEU A 299 5.78 -3.71 -21.66
N ILE A 300 4.55 -4.18 -21.44
CA ILE A 300 3.38 -3.77 -22.23
C ILE A 300 2.77 -2.53 -21.60
N GLU A 301 2.54 -1.49 -22.40
CA GLU A 301 1.82 -0.29 -21.96
C GLU A 301 0.39 -0.64 -21.52
N VAL A 302 0.01 -0.15 -20.35
CA VAL A 302 -1.35 -0.34 -19.82
C VAL A 302 -2.09 0.99 -19.82
N SER A 303 -3.23 1.01 -20.48
CA SER A 303 -4.12 2.18 -20.49
C SER A 303 -4.93 2.27 -19.19
N ASP A 304 -5.50 3.46 -18.94
CA ASP A 304 -6.33 3.75 -17.76
C ASP A 304 -7.62 2.91 -17.65
N SER A 305 -7.95 2.15 -18.71
CA SER A 305 -9.06 1.21 -18.71
C SER A 305 -8.59 -0.15 -18.19
N VAL A 306 -9.01 -0.47 -16.96
CA VAL A 306 -8.82 -1.78 -16.33
C VAL A 306 -9.31 -2.90 -17.27
N SER A 307 -8.36 -3.59 -17.91
CA SER A 307 -8.53 -4.98 -18.32
C SER A 307 -7.34 -5.75 -17.76
N PRO A 308 -7.55 -6.64 -16.79
CA PRO A 308 -6.48 -7.29 -16.02
C PRO A 308 -5.68 -8.33 -16.81
N VAL A 309 -5.92 -8.47 -18.12
CA VAL A 309 -5.23 -9.44 -18.98
C VAL A 309 -4.93 -8.78 -20.32
N PRO A 310 -3.67 -8.43 -20.63
CA PRO A 310 -3.31 -8.09 -22.00
C PRO A 310 -3.57 -9.32 -22.88
N SER A 311 -4.18 -9.11 -24.06
CA SER A 311 -4.37 -10.21 -25.02
C SER A 311 -2.99 -10.79 -25.37
N PRO A 312 -2.83 -12.13 -25.43
CA PRO A 312 -1.55 -12.72 -25.79
C PRO A 312 -1.11 -12.19 -27.14
N VAL A 313 0.13 -11.71 -27.21
CA VAL A 313 0.75 -11.30 -28.47
C VAL A 313 0.96 -12.55 -29.31
N SER A 314 0.19 -12.69 -30.38
CA SER A 314 0.46 -13.70 -31.40
C SER A 314 1.79 -13.36 -32.06
N LEU A 315 2.79 -14.25 -31.92
CA LEU A 315 4.05 -14.24 -32.66
C LEU A 315 3.82 -14.39 -34.17
#